data_AF-A0A6M1NQG6-F1
#
_entry.id   AF-A0A6M1NQG6-F1
#
_cell.length_a   1.000
_cell.length_b   1.000
_cell.length_c   1.000
_cell.angle_alpha   90.00
_cell.angle_beta   90.00
_cell.angle_gamma   90.00
#
_symmetry.space_group_name_H-M   'P 1'
#
loop_
_entity.id
_entity.type
_entity.pdbx_description
1 polymer ?
#
loop_
_entity_poly.entity_id
_entity_poly.type
_entity_poly.pdbx_seq_one_letter_code
_entity_poly.pdbx_strand_id
1 'polypeptide(L)'
;MLYEELPAFVRESTVLSEEEKIKLTTVDSLPSELEVDSFRMLSNIQELTNAFIGDESTRNVHLQEKAKEFIAVNDILSAWKVILL
;
A
#
# COMPACT_ATOMS: atom_id res chain seq x y z
N MET A 1 -5.36 -14.87 0.19
CA MET A 1 -4.44 -14.79 -0.97
C MET A 1 -3.17 -15.58 -0.68
N LEU A 2 -2.49 -16.16 -1.67
CA LEU A 2 -1.18 -16.79 -1.51
C LEU A 2 -0.05 -15.76 -1.62
N TYR A 3 1.09 -16.01 -0.96
CA TYR A 3 2.25 -15.11 -1.02
C TYR A 3 2.78 -14.93 -2.45
N GLU A 4 2.71 -15.97 -3.29
CA GLU A 4 3.16 -15.93 -4.68
C GLU A 4 2.25 -15.08 -5.58
N GLU A 5 0.99 -14.89 -5.18
CA GLU A 5 0.03 -14.03 -5.88
C GLU A 5 0.29 -12.54 -5.59
N LEU A 6 1.13 -12.22 -4.59
CA LEU A 6 1.50 -10.85 -4.31
C LEU A 6 2.20 -10.23 -5.54
N PRO A 7 1.88 -8.99 -5.91
CA PRO A 7 2.58 -8.27 -6.96
C PRO A 7 4.10 -8.24 -6.68
N ALA A 8 4.89 -8.31 -7.75
CA ALA A 8 6.35 -8.35 -7.65
C ALA A 8 6.90 -7.18 -6.81
N PHE A 9 6.35 -5.98 -6.99
CA PHE A 9 6.78 -4.78 -6.24
C PHE A 9 6.52 -4.87 -4.72
N VAL A 10 5.56 -5.68 -4.27
CA VAL A 10 5.33 -5.95 -2.85
C VAL A 10 6.26 -7.05 -2.35
N ARG A 11 6.46 -8.12 -3.13
CA ARG A 11 7.39 -9.21 -2.77
C ARG A 11 8.83 -8.72 -2.69
N GLU A 12 9.24 -7.91 -3.65
CA GLU A 12 10.58 -7.33 -3.78
C GLU A 12 10.74 -6.02 -3.01
N SER A 13 9.70 -5.55 -2.33
CA SER A 13 9.77 -4.37 -1.47
C SER A 13 10.87 -4.53 -0.42
N THR A 14 11.74 -3.52 -0.32
CA THR A 14 12.74 -3.39 0.74
C THR A 14 12.23 -2.62 1.95
N VAL A 15 11.01 -2.06 1.87
CA VAL A 15 10.39 -1.21 2.90
C VAL A 15 9.50 -2.04 3.83
N LEU A 16 8.76 -2.98 3.24
CA LEU A 16 7.92 -3.95 3.95
C LEU A 16 8.78 -5.12 4.43
N SER A 17 8.65 -5.46 5.71
CA SER A 17 9.21 -6.66 6.31
C SER A 17 8.46 -7.92 5.85
N GLU A 18 9.06 -9.09 6.07
CA GLU A 18 8.41 -10.37 5.76
C GLU A 18 7.08 -10.54 6.50
N GLU A 19 7.01 -10.13 7.77
CA GLU A 19 5.77 -10.21 8.57
C GLU A 19 4.66 -9.33 7.98
N GLU A 20 4.99 -8.12 7.53
CA GLU A 20 4.04 -7.21 6.90
C GLU A 20 3.57 -7.75 5.54
N LYS A 21 4.47 -8.33 4.74
CA LYS A 21 4.10 -9.00 3.48
C LYS A 21 3.18 -10.19 3.74
N ILE A 22 3.43 -10.98 4.79
CA ILE A 22 2.55 -12.08 5.20
C ILE A 22 1.18 -11.52 5.60
N LYS A 23 1.12 -10.43 6.38
CA LYS A 23 -0.16 -9.78 6.73
C LYS A 23 -0.92 -9.30 5.49
N LEU A 24 -0.24 -8.79 4.47
CA LEU A 24 -0.90 -8.39 3.21
C LEU A 24 -1.58 -9.57 2.50
N THR A 25 -1.14 -10.81 2.71
CA THR A 25 -1.78 -12.01 2.13
C THR A 25 -3.10 -12.40 2.80
N THR A 26 -3.43 -11.81 3.95
CA THR A 26 -4.65 -12.14 4.70
C THR A 26 -5.92 -11.58 4.07
N VAL A 27 -5.81 -10.77 3.02
CA VAL A 27 -6.98 -10.29 2.29
C VAL A 27 -7.51 -11.37 1.36
N ASP A 28 -8.84 -11.39 1.20
CA ASP A 28 -9.50 -12.29 0.26
C ASP A 28 -9.26 -11.84 -1.19
N SER A 29 -9.28 -10.54 -1.43
CA SER A 29 -9.07 -9.92 -2.74
C SER A 29 -8.44 -8.54 -2.62
N LEU A 30 -7.68 -8.14 -3.64
CA LEU A 30 -7.17 -6.77 -3.77
C LEU A 30 -8.34 -5.78 -3.91
N PRO A 31 -8.20 -4.55 -3.38
CA PRO A 31 -9.20 -3.51 -3.55
C PRO A 31 -9.37 -3.16 -5.02
N SER A 32 -10.59 -2.80 -5.41
CA SER A 32 -10.89 -2.39 -6.78
C SER A 32 -10.30 -1.00 -7.10
N GLU A 33 -10.08 -0.70 -8.39
CA GLU A 33 -9.61 0.62 -8.83
C GLU A 33 -10.48 1.75 -8.27
N LEU A 34 -11.80 1.55 -8.21
CA LEU A 34 -12.75 2.54 -7.70
C LEU A 34 -12.56 2.82 -6.19
N GLU A 35 -12.21 1.80 -5.42
CA GLU A 35 -11.87 1.95 -4.00
C GLU A 35 -10.52 2.63 -3.81
N VAL A 36 -9.53 2.30 -4.65
CA VAL A 36 -8.20 2.92 -4.63
C VAL A 36 -8.31 4.41 -4.99
N ASP A 37 -9.06 4.75 -6.03
CA ASP A 37 -9.32 6.14 -6.43
C ASP A 37 -10.06 6.93 -5.33
N SER A 38 -11.07 6.31 -4.71
CA SER A 38 -11.77 6.92 -3.57
C SER A 38 -10.83 7.15 -2.38
N PHE A 39 -9.86 6.25 -2.17
CA PHE A 39 -8.86 6.38 -1.12
C PHE A 39 -7.84 7.48 -1.43
N ARG A 40 -7.43 7.60 -2.69
CA ARG A 40 -6.58 8.70 -3.19
C ARG A 40 -7.19 10.06 -2.91
N MET A 41 -8.52 10.16 -2.96
CA MET A 41 -9.25 11.41 -2.74
C MET A 41 -9.26 11.86 -1.27
N LEU A 42 -8.87 11.01 -0.32
CA LEU A 42 -8.77 11.41 1.09
C LEU A 42 -7.69 12.47 1.28
N SER A 43 -7.97 13.52 2.04
CA SER A 43 -7.07 14.68 2.17
C SER A 43 -5.66 14.30 2.62
N ASN A 44 -5.54 13.40 3.60
CA ASN A 44 -4.25 12.90 4.09
C ASN A 44 -3.44 12.12 3.03
N ILE A 45 -4.12 11.44 2.11
CA ILE A 45 -3.48 10.68 1.02
C ILE A 45 -3.15 11.60 -0.15
N GLN A 46 -4.02 12.56 -0.47
CA GLN A 46 -3.71 13.61 -1.44
C GLN A 46 -2.49 14.42 -1.02
N GLU A 47 -2.39 14.83 0.24
CA GLU A 47 -1.22 15.56 0.75
C GLU A 47 0.05 14.73 0.61
N LEU A 48 0.01 13.45 0.99
CA LEU A 48 1.14 12.52 0.82
C LEU A 48 1.54 12.42 -0.66
N THR A 49 0.59 12.10 -1.55
CA THR A 49 0.88 11.92 -2.98
C THR A 49 1.33 13.21 -3.65
N ASN A 50 0.78 14.36 -3.24
CA ASN A 50 1.16 15.67 -3.75
C ASN A 50 2.55 16.11 -3.29
N ALA A 51 2.96 15.75 -2.07
CA ALA A 51 4.27 16.09 -1.52
C ALA A 51 5.44 15.43 -2.29
N PHE A 52 5.19 14.31 -2.96
CA PHE A 52 6.18 13.55 -3.73
C PHE A 52 5.92 13.57 -5.24
N ILE A 53 5.18 14.57 -5.74
CA ILE A 53 5.00 14.75 -7.19
C ILE A 53 6.37 15.06 -7.83
N GLY A 54 6.76 14.21 -8.79
CA GLY A 54 8.02 14.35 -9.52
C GLY A 54 9.15 13.42 -9.06
N ASP A 55 8.98 12.70 -7.95
CA ASP A 55 9.91 11.65 -7.49
C ASP A 55 9.15 10.36 -7.17
N GLU A 56 9.01 9.52 -8.20
CA GLU A 56 8.26 8.27 -8.11
C GLU A 56 8.91 7.23 -7.21
N SER A 57 10.24 7.23 -7.12
CA SER A 57 10.98 6.30 -6.26
C SER A 57 10.72 6.62 -4.78
N THR A 58 10.85 7.90 -4.41
CA THR A 58 10.56 8.36 -3.06
C THR A 58 9.08 8.20 -2.73
N ARG A 59 8.17 8.51 -3.67
CA ARG A 59 6.72 8.31 -3.49
C ARG A 59 6.40 6.87 -3.11
N ASN A 60 6.93 5.89 -3.85
CA ASN A 60 6.62 4.48 -3.62
C ASN A 60 7.08 4.02 -2.22
N VAL A 61 8.27 4.46 -1.79
CA VAL A 61 8.77 4.19 -0.43
C VAL A 61 7.83 4.77 0.63
N HIS A 62 7.40 6.02 0.48
CA HIS A 62 6.50 6.65 1.45
C HIS A 62 5.10 6.03 1.46
N LEU A 63 4.57 5.60 0.32
CA LEU A 63 3.31 4.86 0.26
C LEU A 63 3.41 3.54 1.02
N GLN A 64 4.50 2.79 0.82
CA GLN A 64 4.73 1.55 1.55
C GLN A 64 4.92 1.79 3.05
N GLU A 65 5.65 2.84 3.45
CA GLU A 65 5.74 3.24 4.87
C GLU A 65 4.36 3.60 5.45
N LYS A 66 3.53 4.33 4.70
CA LYS A 66 2.16 4.63 5.11
C LYS A 66 1.31 3.36 5.25
N ALA A 67 1.55 2.37 4.40
CA ALA A 67 0.89 1.07 4.48
C ALA A 67 1.21 0.35 5.79
N LYS A 68 2.42 0.48 6.32
CA LYS A 68 2.82 -0.13 7.61
C LYS A 68 1.99 0.40 8.76
N GLU A 69 1.64 1.68 8.75
CA GLU A 69 0.71 2.26 9.74
C GLU A 69 -0.66 1.56 9.71
N PHE A 70 -1.19 1.30 8.52
CA PHE A 70 -2.47 0.57 8.36
C PHE A 70 -2.34 -0.90 8.79
N ILE A 71 -1.24 -1.56 8.43
CA ILE A 71 -0.95 -2.94 8.85
C ILE A 71 -0.82 -3.04 10.39
N ALA A 72 -0.26 -2.02 11.04
CA ALA A 72 -0.09 -1.98 12.49
C ALA A 72 -1.43 -1.93 13.23
N VAL A 73 -2.44 -1.27 12.66
CA VAL A 73 -3.82 -1.25 13.18
C VAL A 73 -4.70 -2.38 12.62
N ASN A 74 -4.08 -3.34 11.93
CA ASN A 74 -4.74 -4.49 11.29
C ASN A 74 -5.74 -4.11 10.17
N ASP A 75 -5.59 -2.92 9.58
CA ASP A 75 -6.36 -2.46 8.42
C ASP A 75 -5.62 -2.80 7.12
N ILE A 76 -5.66 -4.07 6.75
CA ILE A 76 -4.92 -4.58 5.59
C ILE A 76 -5.49 -4.06 4.26
N LEU A 77 -6.79 -3.79 4.20
CA LEU A 77 -7.43 -3.24 3.00
C LEU A 77 -6.93 -1.81 2.72
N SER A 78 -6.88 -0.94 3.73
CA SER A 78 -6.33 0.41 3.55
C SER A 78 -4.84 0.38 3.22
N ALA A 79 -4.08 -0.57 3.78
CA ALA A 79 -2.69 -0.79 3.40
C ALA A 79 -2.56 -1.08 1.89
N TRP A 80 -3.39 -1.99 1.36
CA TRP A 80 -3.41 -2.27 -0.08
C TRP A 80 -3.84 -1.07 -0.91
N LYS A 81 -4.86 -0.33 -0.47
CA LYS A 81 -5.35 0.85 -1.18
C LYS A 81 -4.24 1.89 -1.33
N VAL A 82 -3.39 2.07 -0.33
CA VAL A 82 -2.27 3.03 -0.41
C VAL A 82 -1.09 2.48 -1.23
N ILE A 83 -0.81 1.19 -1.15
CA ILE A 83 0.27 0.52 -1.90
C ILE A 83 0.02 0.56 -3.42
N LEU A 84 -1.24 0.60 -3.84
CA LEU A 84 -1.66 0.58 -5.24
C LEU A 84 -1.76 1.98 -5.89
N LEU A 85 -1.38 3.04 -5.19
CA LEU A 85 -1.32 4.43 -5.70
C LEU A 85 0.00 4.78 -6.41
#